data_AF-A0A1Y1MWP4-F1
#
_entry.id   AF-A0A1Y1MWP4-F1
#
_cell.length_a   1.000
_cell.length_b   1.000
_cell.length_c   1.000
_cell.angle_alpha   90.00
_cell.angle_beta   90.00
_cell.angle_gamma   90.00
#
_symmetry.space_group_name_H-M   'P 1'
#
loop_
_entity.id
_entity.type
_entity.pdbx_description
1 polymer ?
#
loop_
_entity_poly.entity_id
_entity_poly.type
_entity_poly.pdbx_seq_one_letter_code
_entity_poly.pdbx_strand_id
1 'polypeptide(L)'
;RCHGKLMFPLCRTCCETMNQGECEHNDDEDRRFTGTYVADELRKAISLGYVVQELHEVWEYETTQYNRESKTGGLFSGYVDNFLKTKQECSGWPSWCLSEEACMKYLADYMEHEGIQLDRSKIEVNAGLRYIAKLFLNSFWGKFGQRDNLSKTSIISEAEEFFKMLTDPSMEVNSIIPVNDETLIVNWTLPEEAVEPLKTTNVVL
;
A
#
# COMPACT_ATOMS: atom_id res chain seq x y z
N ARG A 1 -6.57 -12.62 5.13
CA ARG A 1 -5.22 -13.27 5.15
C ARG A 1 -5.37 -14.65 5.77
N CYS A 2 -4.57 -15.64 5.39
CA CYS A 2 -4.54 -16.94 6.05
C CYS A 2 -3.08 -17.35 6.23
N HIS A 3 -2.71 -17.88 7.41
CA HIS A 3 -1.32 -18.26 7.75
C HIS A 3 -0.29 -17.15 7.48
N GLY A 4 -0.63 -15.90 7.81
CA GLY A 4 0.24 -14.74 7.58
C GLY A 4 0.43 -14.34 6.10
N LYS A 5 -0.26 -15.00 5.16
CA LYS A 5 -0.16 -14.75 3.72
C LYS A 5 -1.42 -14.11 3.16
N LEU A 6 -1.24 -13.29 2.12
CA LEU A 6 -2.33 -12.79 1.30
C LEU A 6 -2.77 -13.91 0.34
N MET A 7 -4.05 -14.26 0.41
CA MET A 7 -4.66 -15.34 -0.37
C MET A 7 -5.96 -14.78 -0.97
N PHE A 8 -6.36 -15.28 -2.14
CA PHE A 8 -7.62 -14.92 -2.80
C PHE A 8 -8.57 -16.14 -2.90
N PRO A 9 -8.99 -16.72 -1.77
CA PRO A 9 -9.83 -17.92 -1.76
C PRO A 9 -11.31 -17.61 -2.01
N LEU A 10 -12.05 -18.62 -2.48
CA LEU A 10 -13.52 -18.60 -2.56
C LEU A 10 -14.21 -19.35 -1.40
N CYS A 11 -13.42 -20.06 -0.59
CA CYS A 11 -13.87 -20.79 0.60
C CYS A 11 -12.82 -20.64 1.72
N ARG A 12 -13.27 -20.26 2.92
CA ARG A 12 -12.41 -20.13 4.10
C ARG A 12 -11.72 -21.44 4.47
N THR A 13 -12.46 -22.53 4.61
CA THR A 13 -11.90 -23.83 5.01
C THR A 13 -10.86 -24.34 4.02
N CYS A 14 -11.08 -24.18 2.70
CA CYS A 14 -10.06 -24.52 1.69
C CYS A 14 -8.78 -23.69 1.86
N CYS A 15 -8.91 -22.41 2.21
CA CYS A 15 -7.76 -21.54 2.47
C CYS A 15 -6.98 -21.98 3.71
N GLU A 16 -7.70 -22.30 4.79
CA GLU A 16 -7.12 -22.71 6.08
C GLU A 16 -6.42 -24.07 5.99
N THR A 17 -7.00 -25.02 5.25
CA THR A 17 -6.47 -26.37 5.04
C THR A 17 -5.48 -26.47 3.88
N MET A 18 -5.25 -25.37 3.17
CA MET A 18 -4.43 -25.29 1.95
C MET A 18 -4.86 -26.28 0.85
N ASN A 19 -6.16 -26.53 0.73
CA ASN A 19 -6.71 -27.42 -0.30
C ASN A 19 -6.32 -26.93 -1.71
N GLN A 20 -5.67 -27.81 -2.48
CA GLN A 20 -5.27 -27.56 -3.87
C GLN A 20 -6.22 -28.21 -4.89
N GLY A 21 -7.17 -29.02 -4.42
CA GLY A 21 -8.18 -29.68 -5.26
C GLY A 21 -9.43 -28.85 -5.46
N GLU A 22 -10.45 -29.48 -6.06
CA GLU A 22 -11.77 -28.86 -6.16
C GLU A 22 -12.39 -28.67 -4.76
N CYS A 23 -13.16 -27.59 -4.61
CA CYS A 23 -13.82 -27.28 -3.35
C CYS A 23 -15.09 -28.11 -3.22
N GLU A 24 -15.12 -29.02 -2.24
CA GLU A 24 -16.31 -29.84 -1.92
C GLU A 24 -17.19 -29.26 -0.80
N HIS A 25 -16.78 -28.14 -0.20
CA HIS A 25 -17.54 -27.47 0.86
C HIS A 25 -18.78 -26.79 0.28
N ASN A 26 -19.95 -27.31 0.65
CA ASN A 26 -21.26 -26.78 0.27
C ASN A 26 -21.96 -26.02 1.41
N ASP A 27 -21.50 -26.19 2.65
CA ASP A 27 -22.00 -25.44 3.79
C ASP A 27 -21.51 -23.99 3.75
N ASP A 28 -22.40 -23.05 3.99
CA ASP A 28 -22.08 -21.63 4.04
C ASP A 28 -21.09 -21.31 5.18
N GLU A 29 -21.15 -22.04 6.31
CA GLU A 29 -20.25 -21.82 7.45
C GLU A 29 -18.78 -22.14 7.14
N ASP A 30 -18.53 -23.12 6.26
CA ASP A 30 -17.20 -23.47 5.77
C ASP A 30 -16.65 -22.45 4.76
N ARG A 31 -17.56 -21.72 4.11
CA ARG A 31 -17.21 -20.76 3.05
C ARG A 31 -17.15 -19.33 3.55
N ARG A 32 -17.83 -19.00 4.65
CA ARG A 32 -17.90 -17.67 5.25
C ARG A 32 -16.52 -17.13 5.60
N PHE A 33 -16.27 -15.87 5.26
CA PHE A 33 -15.08 -15.12 5.67
C PHE A 33 -15.43 -14.11 6.75
N THR A 34 -14.55 -13.98 7.74
CA THR A 34 -14.59 -12.91 8.74
C THR A 34 -13.37 -12.03 8.52
N GLY A 35 -13.59 -10.73 8.44
CA GLY A 35 -12.53 -9.76 8.23
C GLY A 35 -13.06 -8.34 8.07
N THR A 36 -12.12 -7.41 7.94
CA THR A 36 -12.41 -6.00 7.72
C THR A 36 -12.29 -5.68 6.24
N TYR A 37 -13.32 -5.05 5.67
CA TYR A 37 -13.43 -4.77 4.25
C TYR A 37 -13.84 -3.32 4.04
N VAL A 38 -13.34 -2.68 2.99
CA VAL A 38 -13.85 -1.35 2.62
C VAL A 38 -15.21 -1.47 1.96
N ALA A 39 -16.04 -0.44 2.09
CA ALA A 39 -17.42 -0.46 1.59
C ALA A 39 -17.53 -0.80 0.10
N ASP A 40 -16.57 -0.36 -0.72
CA ASP A 40 -16.56 -0.65 -2.16
C ASP A 40 -16.27 -2.12 -2.48
N GLU A 41 -15.43 -2.79 -1.69
CA GLU A 41 -15.20 -4.24 -1.81
C GLU A 41 -16.48 -5.01 -1.48
N LEU A 42 -17.18 -4.62 -0.42
CA LEU A 42 -18.46 -5.23 -0.03
C LEU A 42 -19.54 -5.01 -1.10
N ARG A 43 -19.68 -3.79 -1.63
CA ARG A 43 -20.60 -3.50 -2.75
C ARG A 43 -20.29 -4.38 -3.96
N LYS A 44 -19.01 -4.54 -4.28
CA LYS A 44 -18.59 -5.40 -5.39
C LYS A 44 -18.91 -6.87 -5.11
N ALA A 45 -18.64 -7.37 -3.91
CA ALA A 45 -18.97 -8.73 -3.51
C ALA A 45 -20.48 -9.00 -3.62
N ILE A 46 -21.32 -8.10 -3.12
CA ILE A 46 -22.79 -8.22 -3.21
C ILE A 46 -23.24 -8.25 -4.67
N SER A 47 -22.64 -7.43 -5.54
CA SER A 47 -22.96 -7.45 -6.99
C SER A 47 -22.62 -8.78 -7.67
N LEU A 48 -21.73 -9.58 -7.06
CA LEU A 48 -21.33 -10.90 -7.53
C LEU A 48 -22.12 -12.04 -6.85
N GLY A 49 -23.13 -11.72 -6.03
CA GLY A 49 -24.02 -12.68 -5.38
C GLY A 49 -23.61 -13.09 -3.96
N TYR A 50 -22.58 -12.47 -3.38
CA TYR A 50 -22.23 -12.69 -1.98
C TYR A 50 -23.25 -12.01 -1.05
N VAL A 51 -23.43 -12.57 0.15
CA VAL A 51 -24.36 -12.05 1.16
C VAL A 51 -23.58 -11.72 2.43
N VAL A 52 -23.87 -10.57 3.04
CA VAL A 52 -23.34 -10.20 4.35
C VAL A 52 -24.16 -10.92 5.42
N GLN A 53 -23.53 -11.84 6.14
CA GLN A 53 -24.18 -12.64 7.19
C GLN A 53 -24.27 -11.87 8.52
N GLU A 54 -23.16 -11.25 8.92
CA GLU A 54 -23.04 -10.53 10.19
C GLU A 54 -22.19 -9.28 9.98
N LEU A 55 -22.55 -8.21 10.69
CA LEU A 55 -21.82 -6.95 10.71
C LEU A 55 -21.52 -6.61 12.17
N HIS A 56 -20.24 -6.54 12.53
CA HIS A 56 -19.81 -6.25 13.89
C HIS A 56 -19.65 -4.74 14.14
N GLU A 57 -19.05 -4.03 13.20
CA GLU A 57 -18.71 -2.62 13.34
C GLU A 57 -18.67 -1.92 11.97
N VAL A 58 -19.06 -0.65 11.92
CA VAL A 58 -18.95 0.21 10.73
C VAL A 58 -18.25 1.50 11.11
N TRP A 59 -17.23 1.82 10.32
CA TRP A 59 -16.54 3.11 10.41
C TRP A 59 -16.99 3.97 9.24
N GLU A 60 -17.67 5.07 9.55
CA GLU A 60 -18.09 6.07 8.56
C GLU A 60 -17.21 7.31 8.69
N TYR A 61 -16.74 7.81 7.55
CA TYR A 61 -15.86 8.97 7.48
C TYR A 61 -16.45 10.02 6.55
N GLU A 62 -16.19 11.28 6.85
CA GLU A 62 -16.38 12.34 5.86
C GLU A 62 -15.41 12.11 4.71
N THR A 63 -15.93 12.00 3.49
CA THR A 63 -15.13 11.75 2.29
C THR A 63 -15.13 12.98 1.39
N THR A 64 -14.01 13.20 0.73
CA THR A 64 -13.91 14.17 -0.36
C THR A 64 -13.51 13.41 -1.62
N GLN A 65 -14.18 13.71 -2.72
CA GLN A 65 -13.89 13.11 -4.02
C GLN A 65 -13.46 14.19 -5.00
N TYR A 66 -12.49 13.85 -5.84
CA TYR A 66 -12.12 14.70 -6.97
C TYR A 66 -13.24 14.69 -8.00
N ASN A 67 -13.74 15.87 -8.36
CA ASN A 67 -14.71 16.04 -9.43
C ASN A 67 -13.98 16.32 -10.75
N ARG A 68 -14.10 15.40 -11.72
CA ARG A 68 -13.44 15.49 -13.02
C ARG A 68 -14.01 16.60 -13.91
N GLU A 69 -15.29 16.93 -13.77
CA GLU A 69 -15.95 17.96 -14.58
C GLU A 69 -15.54 19.36 -14.12
N SER A 70 -15.64 19.63 -12.82
CA SER A 70 -15.26 20.93 -12.24
C SER A 70 -13.75 21.07 -12.01
N LYS A 71 -12.99 19.96 -12.08
CA LYS A 71 -11.55 19.87 -11.76
C LYS A 71 -11.22 20.38 -10.36
N THR A 72 -12.11 20.11 -9.39
CA THR A 72 -11.97 20.57 -8.00
C THR A 72 -12.15 19.42 -7.01
N GLY A 73 -11.68 19.64 -5.79
CA GLY A 73 -11.71 18.65 -4.72
C GLY A 73 -10.54 17.67 -4.77
N GLY A 74 -10.67 16.56 -4.03
CA GLY A 74 -9.61 15.57 -3.86
C GLY A 74 -8.44 16.11 -3.04
N LEU A 75 -8.23 15.56 -1.85
CA LEU A 75 -7.20 16.01 -0.91
C LEU A 75 -5.77 16.02 -1.51
N PHE A 76 -5.50 15.14 -2.47
CA PHE A 76 -4.17 14.93 -3.05
C PHE A 76 -4.06 15.24 -4.54
N SER A 77 -5.09 15.84 -5.16
CA SER A 77 -5.11 16.14 -6.60
C SER A 77 -3.89 16.94 -7.03
N GLY A 78 -3.62 18.07 -6.37
CA GLY A 78 -2.45 18.91 -6.68
C GLY A 78 -1.10 18.21 -6.50
N TYR A 79 -0.98 17.29 -5.52
CA TYR A 79 0.24 16.49 -5.34
C TYR A 79 0.44 15.53 -6.51
N VAL A 80 -0.60 14.77 -6.85
CA VAL A 80 -0.58 13.79 -7.95
C VAL A 80 -0.32 14.50 -9.27
N ASP A 81 -1.03 15.59 -9.56
CA ASP A 81 -0.91 16.35 -10.81
C ASP A 81 0.52 16.87 -11.00
N ASN A 82 1.14 17.42 -9.95
CA ASN A 82 2.49 17.96 -10.01
C ASN A 82 3.54 16.87 -10.35
N PHE A 83 3.49 15.74 -9.65
CA PHE A 83 4.47 14.66 -9.90
C PHE A 83 4.15 13.87 -11.17
N LEU A 84 2.88 13.75 -11.56
CA LEU A 84 2.48 13.12 -12.81
C LEU A 84 2.92 13.98 -14.01
N LYS A 85 2.73 15.30 -13.93
CA LYS A 85 3.29 16.27 -14.90
C LYS A 85 4.80 16.12 -15.03
N THR A 86 5.53 16.21 -13.92
CA THR A 86 7.00 16.12 -13.90
C THR A 86 7.48 14.80 -14.48
N LYS A 87 6.87 13.68 -14.09
CA LYS A 87 7.19 12.34 -14.61
C LYS A 87 6.98 12.28 -16.12
N GLN A 88 5.89 12.86 -16.61
CA GLN A 88 5.54 12.81 -18.02
C GLN A 88 6.47 13.69 -18.87
N GLU A 89 6.75 14.93 -18.44
CA GLU A 89 7.70 15.83 -19.11
C GLU A 89 9.10 15.21 -19.19
N CYS A 90 9.57 14.62 -18.09
CA CYS A 90 10.88 13.97 -18.03
C CYS A 90 10.95 12.62 -18.77
N SER A 91 9.82 12.10 -19.28
CA SER A 91 9.81 10.90 -20.13
C SER A 91 10.21 11.22 -21.58
N GLY A 92 10.28 12.50 -21.94
CA GLY A 92 10.49 12.96 -23.30
C GLY A 92 9.27 12.74 -24.20
N TRP A 93 9.44 13.05 -25.47
CA TRP A 93 8.38 12.91 -26.46
C TRP A 93 8.08 11.43 -26.77
N PRO A 94 6.81 11.06 -26.92
CA PRO A 94 6.45 9.77 -27.50
C PRO A 94 7.10 9.56 -28.87
N SER A 95 7.38 8.30 -29.23
CA SER A 95 8.04 7.96 -30.50
C SER A 95 7.27 8.39 -31.75
N TRP A 96 5.96 8.61 -31.63
CA TRP A 96 5.07 9.06 -32.72
C TRP A 96 5.00 10.59 -32.86
N CYS A 97 5.59 11.35 -31.93
CA CYS A 97 5.64 12.82 -32.00
C CYS A 97 6.78 13.28 -32.95
N LEU A 98 6.60 13.04 -34.25
CA LEU A 98 7.60 13.36 -35.29
C LEU A 98 7.33 14.70 -35.99
N SER A 99 6.11 15.25 -35.86
CA SER A 99 5.72 16.55 -36.42
C SER A 99 5.16 17.47 -35.34
N GLU A 100 5.09 18.76 -35.64
CA GLU A 100 4.54 19.75 -34.70
C GLU A 100 3.07 19.49 -34.38
N GLU A 101 2.28 19.04 -35.36
CA GLU A 101 0.88 18.65 -35.17
C GLU A 101 0.75 17.46 -34.22
N ALA A 102 1.64 16.46 -34.34
CA ALA A 102 1.66 15.30 -33.45
C ALA A 102 2.04 15.69 -32.01
N CYS A 103 3.04 16.58 -31.85
CA CYS A 103 3.40 17.13 -30.55
C CYS A 103 2.25 17.93 -29.92
N MET A 104 1.55 18.76 -30.69
CA MET A 104 0.40 19.52 -30.21
C MET A 104 -0.78 18.62 -29.83
N LYS A 105 -1.03 17.57 -30.63
CA LYS A 105 -2.04 16.55 -30.30
C LYS A 105 -1.72 15.88 -28.97
N TYR A 106 -0.48 15.46 -28.75
CA TYR A 106 -0.07 14.86 -27.48
C TYR A 106 -0.36 15.77 -26.26
N LEU A 107 -0.07 17.07 -26.36
CA LEU A 107 -0.36 18.03 -25.30
C LEU A 107 -1.86 18.19 -25.05
N ALA A 108 -2.67 18.23 -26.12
CA ALA A 108 -4.12 18.33 -26.05
C ALA A 108 -4.74 17.07 -25.42
N ASP A 109 -4.36 15.88 -25.90
CA ASP A 109 -4.84 14.60 -25.39
C ASP A 109 -4.52 14.44 -23.90
N TYR A 110 -3.32 14.86 -23.47
CA TYR A 110 -2.94 14.80 -22.06
C TYR A 110 -3.77 15.74 -21.18
N MET A 111 -4.05 16.95 -21.66
CA MET A 111 -4.92 17.90 -20.95
C MET A 111 -6.38 17.45 -20.92
N GLU A 112 -6.87 16.80 -21.98
CA GLU A 112 -8.23 16.28 -22.06
C GLU A 112 -8.44 15.09 -21.12
N HIS A 113 -7.55 14.11 -21.15
CA HIS A 113 -7.71 12.87 -20.40
C HIS A 113 -7.24 12.97 -18.95
N GLU A 114 -6.10 13.62 -18.70
CA GLU A 114 -5.50 13.71 -17.36
C GLU A 114 -5.79 15.05 -16.68
N GLY A 115 -6.27 16.06 -17.41
CA GLY A 115 -6.52 17.39 -16.85
C GLY A 115 -5.26 18.21 -16.58
N ILE A 116 -4.08 17.72 -17.01
CA ILE A 116 -2.77 18.29 -16.70
C ILE A 116 -2.20 18.99 -17.92
N GLN A 117 -1.82 20.25 -17.75
CA GLN A 117 -1.13 21.01 -18.79
C GLN A 117 0.38 20.76 -18.74
N LEU A 118 0.91 20.05 -19.73
CA LEU A 118 2.35 19.85 -19.92
C LEU A 118 3.02 21.10 -20.51
N ASP A 119 4.26 21.35 -20.12
CA ASP A 119 5.11 22.41 -20.65
C ASP A 119 5.98 21.84 -21.78
N ARG A 120 5.67 22.24 -23.01
CA ARG A 120 6.39 21.82 -24.23
C ARG A 120 7.91 22.02 -24.10
N SER A 121 8.36 23.08 -23.42
CA SER A 121 9.79 23.39 -23.29
C SER A 121 10.53 22.47 -22.32
N LYS A 122 9.80 21.75 -21.46
CA LYS A 122 10.35 20.84 -20.45
C LYS A 122 10.24 19.37 -20.84
N ILE A 123 9.65 19.07 -22.00
CA ILE A 123 9.56 17.69 -22.49
C ILE A 123 10.91 17.27 -23.06
N GLU A 124 11.67 16.57 -22.22
CA GLU A 124 12.98 16.01 -22.55
C GLU A 124 13.23 14.76 -21.72
N VAL A 125 14.11 13.88 -22.21
CA VAL A 125 14.45 12.67 -21.45
C VAL A 125 15.32 13.04 -20.27
N ASN A 126 14.77 12.91 -19.05
CA ASN A 126 15.50 13.08 -17.81
C ASN A 126 15.22 11.89 -16.88
N ALA A 127 16.06 10.86 -16.98
CA ALA A 127 15.87 9.61 -16.26
C ALA A 127 15.86 9.79 -14.73
N GLY A 128 16.72 10.66 -14.20
CA GLY A 128 16.85 10.90 -12.75
C GLY A 128 15.60 11.58 -12.17
N LEU A 129 15.17 12.68 -12.78
CA LEU A 129 13.99 13.41 -12.29
C LEU A 129 12.71 12.61 -12.50
N ARG A 130 12.60 11.87 -13.62
CA ARG A 130 11.50 10.93 -13.85
C ARG A 130 11.44 9.85 -12.78
N TYR A 131 12.60 9.30 -12.40
CA TYR A 131 12.67 8.30 -11.33
C TYR A 131 12.16 8.87 -10.01
N ILE A 132 12.61 10.06 -9.62
CA ILE A 132 12.17 10.74 -8.39
C ILE A 132 10.65 11.01 -8.42
N ALA A 133 10.13 11.56 -9.51
CA ALA A 133 8.70 11.85 -9.64
C ALA A 133 7.85 10.57 -9.55
N LYS A 134 8.28 9.49 -10.21
CA LYS A 134 7.62 8.18 -10.09
C LYS A 134 7.72 7.62 -8.66
N LEU A 135 8.86 7.77 -8.02
CA LEU A 135 9.08 7.32 -6.64
C LEU A 135 8.12 8.03 -5.69
N PHE A 136 7.92 9.34 -5.83
CA PHE A 136 6.98 10.09 -5.01
C PHE A 136 5.53 9.65 -5.22
N LEU A 137 5.09 9.47 -6.47
CA LEU A 137 3.75 8.94 -6.76
C LEU A 137 3.50 7.57 -6.10
N ASN A 138 4.47 6.66 -6.20
CA ASN A 138 4.32 5.31 -5.65
C ASN A 138 4.49 5.25 -4.12
N SER A 139 5.46 5.97 -3.58
CA SER A 139 5.76 5.95 -2.14
C SER A 139 4.69 6.67 -1.34
N PHE A 140 4.01 7.66 -1.93
CA PHE A 140 2.92 8.38 -1.29
C PHE A 140 1.83 7.42 -0.80
N TRP A 141 1.32 6.57 -1.69
CA TRP A 141 0.33 5.55 -1.32
C TRP A 141 0.89 4.50 -0.35
N GLY A 142 2.14 4.09 -0.55
CA GLY A 142 2.81 3.13 0.33
C GLY A 142 2.97 3.63 1.77
N LYS A 143 3.00 4.95 1.99
CA LYS A 143 3.12 5.54 3.33
C LYS A 143 1.85 5.38 4.16
N PHE A 144 0.67 5.45 3.56
CA PHE A 144 -0.60 5.25 4.27
C PHE A 144 -0.84 3.79 4.68
N GLY A 145 -0.28 2.84 3.92
CA GLY A 145 -0.29 1.41 4.25
C GLY A 145 1.01 0.93 4.91
N GLN A 146 1.81 1.83 5.47
CA GLN A 146 3.06 1.46 6.13
C GLN A 146 2.73 0.70 7.43
N ARG A 147 3.46 -0.39 7.69
CA ARG A 147 3.36 -1.09 8.98
C ARG A 147 3.91 -0.21 10.11
N ASP A 148 3.15 -0.08 11.19
CA ASP A 148 3.56 0.69 12.38
C ASP A 148 4.68 -0.02 13.16
N ASN A 149 4.60 -1.34 13.26
CA ASN A 149 5.59 -2.15 13.97
C ASN A 149 6.63 -2.73 13.00
N LEU A 150 7.66 -1.94 12.70
CA LEU A 150 8.81 -2.41 11.93
C LEU A 150 9.81 -3.11 12.85
N SER A 151 10.42 -4.20 12.36
CA SER A 151 11.55 -4.82 13.05
C SER A 151 12.67 -3.81 13.21
N LYS A 152 13.11 -3.66 14.45
CA LYS A 152 14.26 -2.86 14.86
C LYS A 152 15.48 -3.78 14.98
N THR A 153 16.66 -3.18 14.87
CA THR A 153 17.93 -3.90 14.97
C THR A 153 18.80 -3.21 16.02
N SER A 154 19.24 -3.99 17.00
CA SER A 154 20.22 -3.56 18.01
C SER A 154 21.52 -4.33 17.81
N ILE A 155 22.66 -3.64 17.93
CA ILE A 155 23.99 -4.26 17.95
C ILE A 155 24.44 -4.26 19.40
N ILE A 156 24.64 -5.45 19.96
CA ILE A 156 24.88 -5.64 21.39
C ILE A 156 26.24 -6.29 21.57
N SER A 157 27.05 -5.69 22.44
CA SER A 157 28.33 -6.27 22.86
C SER A 157 28.36 -6.65 24.34
N GLU A 158 27.38 -6.20 25.12
CA GLU A 158 27.30 -6.45 26.55
C GLU A 158 26.23 -7.50 26.87
N ALA A 159 26.60 -8.52 27.63
CA ALA A 159 25.68 -9.59 28.01
C ALA A 159 24.46 -9.07 28.80
N GLU A 160 24.66 -8.05 29.65
CA GLU A 160 23.58 -7.46 30.44
C GLU A 160 22.48 -6.84 29.56
N GLU A 161 22.86 -6.10 28.51
CA GLU A 161 21.91 -5.50 27.57
C GLU A 161 21.14 -6.60 26.81
N PHE A 162 21.85 -7.66 26.39
CA PHE A 162 21.23 -8.80 25.73
C PHE A 162 20.19 -9.49 26.62
N PHE A 163 20.52 -9.78 27.88
CA PHE A 163 19.59 -10.41 28.82
C PHE A 163 18.43 -9.49 29.22
N LYS A 164 18.65 -8.18 29.27
CA LYS A 164 17.55 -7.20 29.44
C LYS A 164 16.57 -7.29 28.29
N MET A 165 17.05 -7.27 27.04
CA MET A 165 16.18 -7.39 25.86
C MET A 165 15.40 -8.71 25.81
N LEU A 166 15.96 -9.81 26.33
CA LEU A 166 15.26 -11.10 26.40
C LEU A 166 14.22 -11.18 27.52
N THR A 167 14.36 -10.38 28.57
CA THR A 167 13.47 -10.42 29.74
C THR A 167 12.49 -9.25 29.79
N ASP A 168 12.65 -8.25 28.91
CA ASP A 168 11.74 -7.13 28.78
C ASP A 168 10.43 -7.57 28.09
N PRO A 169 9.28 -7.56 28.79
CA PRO A 169 8.00 -7.94 28.22
C PRO A 169 7.50 -6.96 27.15
N SER A 170 8.09 -5.76 27.04
CA SER A 170 7.78 -4.78 25.99
C SER A 170 8.54 -5.04 24.68
N MET A 171 9.27 -6.16 24.59
CA MET A 171 10.10 -6.50 23.43
C MET A 171 9.87 -7.95 23.00
N GLU A 172 9.70 -8.15 21.70
CA GLU A 172 9.66 -9.48 21.08
C GLU A 172 10.92 -9.67 20.24
N VAL A 173 11.81 -10.55 20.70
CA VAL A 173 13.04 -10.87 19.97
C VAL A 173 12.74 -11.85 18.84
N ASN A 174 13.00 -11.42 17.60
CA ASN A 174 12.71 -12.17 16.39
C ASN A 174 13.89 -13.02 15.91
N SER A 175 15.11 -12.49 16.03
CA SER A 175 16.33 -13.20 15.62
C SER A 175 17.56 -12.68 16.32
N ILE A 176 18.52 -13.56 16.59
CA ILE A 176 19.82 -13.23 17.17
C ILE A 176 20.90 -13.77 16.24
N ILE A 177 21.79 -12.91 15.79
CA ILE A 177 22.84 -13.24 14.82
C ILE A 177 24.19 -12.87 15.44
N PRO A 178 25.02 -13.87 15.84
CA PRO A 178 26.37 -13.59 16.28
C PRO A 178 27.24 -13.13 15.09
N VAL A 179 27.90 -12.00 15.25
CA VAL A 179 28.84 -11.47 14.24
C VAL A 179 30.26 -11.94 14.55
N ASN A 180 30.62 -11.93 15.83
CA ASN A 180 31.88 -12.42 16.38
C ASN A 180 31.68 -12.77 17.86
N ASP A 181 32.77 -13.10 18.57
CA ASP A 181 32.73 -13.56 19.96
C ASP A 181 32.20 -12.50 20.96
N GLU A 182 32.17 -11.23 20.57
CA GLU A 182 31.82 -10.10 21.43
C GLU A 182 30.62 -9.30 20.90
N THR A 183 30.01 -9.68 19.78
CA THR A 183 28.99 -8.85 19.12
C THR A 183 27.84 -9.69 18.57
N LEU A 184 26.63 -9.32 18.97
CA LEU A 184 25.37 -9.86 18.51
C LEU A 184 24.57 -8.78 17.76
N ILE A 185 23.95 -9.16 16.66
CA ILE A 185 22.88 -8.39 16.02
C ILE A 185 21.56 -9.02 16.45
N VAL A 186 20.72 -8.24 17.13
CA VAL A 186 19.40 -8.69 17.61
C VAL A 186 18.33 -7.92 16.88
N ASN A 187 17.46 -8.64 16.17
CA ASN A 187 16.26 -8.07 15.57
C ASN A 187 15.06 -8.30 16.49
N TRP A 188 14.26 -7.26 16.68
CA TRP A 188 13.15 -7.28 17.62
C TRP A 188 12.00 -6.37 17.18
N THR A 189 10.81 -6.61 17.70
CA THR A 189 9.59 -5.82 17.51
C THR A 189 8.97 -5.49 18.85
N LEU A 190 8.01 -4.55 18.86
CA LEU A 190 7.16 -4.36 20.03
C LEU A 190 6.04 -5.43 20.04
N PRO A 191 5.56 -5.89 21.19
CA PRO A 191 4.27 -6.58 21.27
C PRO A 191 3.16 -5.72 20.67
N GLU A 192 2.15 -6.35 20.06
CA GLU A 192 1.07 -5.66 19.34
C GLU A 192 0.36 -4.60 20.20
N GLU A 193 0.15 -4.90 21.48
CA GLU A 193 -0.49 -4.02 22.46
C GLU A 193 0.32 -2.75 22.79
N ALA A 194 1.62 -2.78 22.55
CA ALA A 194 2.55 -1.67 22.82
C ALA A 194 2.87 -0.84 21.57
N VAL A 195 2.31 -1.20 20.41
CA VAL A 195 2.51 -0.47 19.16
C VAL A 195 1.70 0.82 19.19
N GLU A 196 2.38 1.96 19.17
CA GLU A 196 1.73 3.25 18.92
C GLU A 196 1.53 3.44 17.40
N PRO A 197 0.29 3.61 16.92
CA PRO A 197 0.04 3.84 15.50
C PRO A 197 0.67 5.15 15.02
N LEU A 198 1.19 5.16 13.79
CA LEU A 198 1.65 6.40 13.19
C LEU A 198 0.46 7.34 12.91
N LYS A 199 0.68 8.64 13.04
CA LYS A 199 -0.35 9.66 12.70
C LYS A 199 -0.77 9.64 11.23
N THR A 200 -0.03 8.91 10.38
CA THR A 200 -0.19 8.87 8.93
C THR A 200 -0.70 7.53 8.42
N THR A 201 -0.88 6.53 9.30
CA THR A 201 -1.40 5.21 8.92
C THR A 201 -2.91 5.14 9.14
N ASN A 202 -3.56 4.30 8.36
CA ASN A 202 -4.99 4.08 8.48
C ASN A 202 -5.26 3.29 9.77
N VAL A 203 -6.18 3.79 10.61
CA VAL A 203 -6.54 3.21 11.92
C VAL A 203 -7.09 1.77 11.80
N VAL A 204 -7.49 1.36 10.59
CA VAL A 204 -8.20 0.10 10.34
C VAL A 204 -7.35 -0.92 9.57
N LEU A 205 -6.19 -0.53 9.00
CA LEU A 205 -5.37 -1.39 8.13
C LEU A 205 -4.13 -1.98 8.81
#